data_AF-A0A0W7WDS7-F1
#
_entry.id   AF-A0A0W7WDS7-F1
#
_cell.length_a   1.000
_cell.length_b   1.000
_cell.length_c   1.000
_cell.angle_alpha   90.00
_cell.angle_beta   90.00
_cell.angle_gamma   90.00
#
_symmetry.space_group_name_H-M   'P 1'
#
loop_
_entity.id
_entity.type
_entity.pdbx_description
1 polymer ?
#
loop_
_entity_poly.entity_id
_entity_poly.type
_entity_poly.pdbx_seq_one_letter_code
_entity_poly.pdbx_strand_id
1 'polypeptide(L)'
;MAATLKRLVPRIGTLCRTAAVALIAGVCRWRSIREINDAIRARPVQQQAAITLGVFALLFVLGLVAAQFGWVGMLVFWLAVIVIVN
;
A
#
# COMPACT_ATOMS: atom_id res chain seq x y z
N MET A 1 -20.38 20.28 -5.26
CA MET A 1 -19.42 19.21 -5.64
C MET A 1 -17.99 19.43 -5.12
N ALA A 2 -17.42 20.64 -5.18
CA ALA A 2 -16.05 20.90 -4.71
C ALA A 2 -15.81 20.63 -3.19
N ALA A 3 -16.83 20.82 -2.35
CA ALA A 3 -16.74 20.53 -0.90
C ALA A 3 -16.65 19.03 -0.58
N THR A 4 -17.25 18.17 -1.40
CA THR A 4 -17.19 16.71 -1.25
C THR A 4 -15.80 16.18 -1.62
N LEU A 5 -15.23 16.70 -2.71
CA LEU A 5 -13.85 16.40 -3.13
C LEU A 5 -12.82 16.76 -2.05
N LYS A 6 -12.93 17.95 -1.44
CA LYS A 6 -12.04 18.37 -0.34
C LYS A 6 -12.11 17.47 0.89
N ARG A 7 -13.24 16.80 1.15
CA ARG A 7 -13.38 15.83 2.26
C ARG A 7 -12.94 14.41 1.87
N LEU A 8 -13.03 14.05 0.60
CA LEU A 8 -12.61 12.74 0.09
C LEU A 8 -11.09 12.63 -0.01
N VAL A 9 -10.41 13.68 -0.45
CA VAL A 9 -8.93 13.71 -0.57
C VAL A 9 -8.20 13.24 0.71
N PRO A 10 -8.49 13.79 1.92
CA PRO A 10 -7.81 13.34 3.13
C PRO A 10 -8.21 11.91 3.55
N ARG A 11 -9.43 11.48 3.23
CA ARG A 11 -9.95 10.14 3.55
C ARG A 11 -9.32 9.07 2.68
N ILE A 12 -9.20 9.34 1.39
CA ILE A 12 -8.50 8.47 0.43
C ILE A 12 -7.02 8.41 0.78
N GLY A 13 -6.41 9.54 1.14
CA GLY A 13 -5.03 9.56 1.62
C GLY A 13 -4.79 8.67 2.83
N THR A 14 -5.70 8.67 3.80
CA THR A 14 -5.60 7.79 4.98
C THR A 14 -5.82 6.31 4.64
N LEU A 15 -6.75 5.99 3.75
CA LEU A 15 -6.99 4.61 3.30
C LEU A 15 -5.81 4.06 2.50
N CYS A 16 -5.29 4.81 1.52
CA CYS A 16 -4.11 4.41 0.76
C CYS A 16 -2.89 4.19 1.66
N ARG A 17 -2.70 5.07 2.66
CA ARG A 17 -1.62 4.91 3.63
C ARG A 17 -1.81 3.66 4.48
N THR A 18 -3.04 3.37 4.90
CA THR A 18 -3.37 2.18 5.70
C THR A 18 -3.09 0.90 4.92
N ALA A 19 -3.46 0.84 3.64
CA ALA A 19 -3.13 -0.27 2.76
C ALA A 19 -1.61 -0.45 2.60
N ALA A 20 -0.87 0.64 2.37
CA ALA A 20 0.59 0.59 2.29
C ALA A 20 1.24 0.11 3.60
N VAL A 21 0.75 0.55 4.76
CA VAL A 21 1.24 0.09 6.07
C VAL A 21 0.96 -1.41 6.25
N ALA A 22 -0.22 -1.88 5.90
CA ALA A 22 -0.59 -3.29 6.02
C ALA A 22 0.29 -4.18 5.13
N LEU A 23 0.57 -3.74 3.89
CA LEU A 23 1.51 -4.42 3.00
C LEU A 23 2.93 -4.45 3.55
N ILE A 24 3.43 -3.31 4.07
CA ILE A 24 4.76 -3.24 4.67
C ILE A 24 4.84 -4.16 5.89
N ALA A 25 3.82 -4.19 6.75
CA ALA A 25 3.77 -5.07 7.91
C ALA A 25 3.69 -6.55 7.52
N GLY A 26 2.96 -6.85 6.45
CA GLY A 26 2.89 -8.19 5.88
C GLY A 26 4.22 -8.71 5.38
N VAL A 27 4.96 -7.88 4.65
CA VAL A 27 6.31 -8.21 4.15
C VAL A 27 7.29 -8.26 5.31
N CYS A 28 7.25 -7.26 6.19
CA CYS A 28 8.05 -7.20 7.40
C CYS A 28 7.30 -7.87 8.56
N ARG A 29 7.06 -9.18 8.47
CA ARG A 29 6.34 -9.99 9.47
C ARG A 29 6.88 -9.90 10.91
N TRP A 30 8.05 -9.28 11.07
CA TRP A 30 8.72 -9.01 12.35
C TRP A 30 8.32 -7.68 13.01
N ARG A 31 7.64 -6.77 12.30
CA ARG A 31 7.19 -5.48 12.86
C ARG A 31 5.67 -5.39 12.88
N SER A 32 5.15 -4.90 14.00
CA SER A 32 3.73 -4.66 14.17
C SER A 32 3.24 -3.56 13.23
N ILE A 33 2.02 -3.73 12.68
CA ILE A 33 1.29 -2.67 11.95
C ILE A 33 1.29 -1.37 12.75
N ARG A 34 1.16 -1.45 14.08
CA ARG A 34 1.10 -0.29 14.96
C ARG A 34 2.42 0.48 14.99
N GLU A 35 3.53 -0.25 15.14
CA GLU A 35 4.88 0.34 15.14
C GLU A 35 5.23 0.97 13.79
N ILE A 36 4.86 0.32 12.69
CA ILE A 36 5.10 0.84 11.33
C ILE A 36 4.24 2.09 11.12
N ASN A 37 2.98 2.07 11.54
CA ASN A 37 2.09 3.22 11.42
C ASN A 37 2.59 4.41 12.26
N ASP A 38 3.08 4.17 13.49
CA ASP A 38 3.61 5.21 14.37
C ASP A 38 4.92 5.78 13.81
N ALA A 39 5.80 4.93 13.29
CA ALA A 39 7.01 5.37 12.59
C ALA A 39 6.70 6.22 11.35
N ILE A 40 5.65 5.88 10.59
CA ILE A 40 5.19 6.65 9.43
C ILE A 40 4.51 7.95 9.89
N ARG A 41 3.74 7.95 10.98
CA ARG A 41 3.10 9.15 11.55
C ARG A 41 4.12 10.17 12.05
N ALA A 42 5.24 9.71 12.59
CA ALA A 42 6.33 10.57 13.05
C ALA A 42 7.07 11.27 11.89
N ARG A 43 6.85 10.86 10.64
CA ARG A 43 7.50 11.40 9.45
C ARG A 43 6.66 12.51 8.80
N PRO A 44 7.30 13.50 8.13
CA PRO A 44 6.59 14.55 7.39
C PRO A 44 5.70 13.99 6.28
N VAL A 45 4.62 14.70 5.97
CA VAL A 45 3.57 14.28 5.01
C VAL A 45 4.15 13.88 3.64
N GLN A 46 5.18 14.59 3.16
CA GLN A 46 5.86 14.26 1.90
C GLN A 46 6.53 12.88 1.93
N GLN A 47 7.16 12.50 3.05
CA GLN A 47 7.76 11.17 3.21
C GLN A 47 6.69 10.09 3.32
N GLN A 48 5.57 10.37 3.99
CA GLN A 48 4.44 9.43 4.04
C GLN A 48 3.87 9.16 2.64
N ALA A 49 3.73 10.21 1.83
CA ALA A 49 3.31 10.10 0.45
C ALA A 49 4.32 9.31 -0.38
N ALA A 50 5.62 9.57 -0.22
CA ALA A 50 6.67 8.83 -0.92
C ALA A 50 6.67 7.34 -0.58
N ILE A 51 6.49 6.96 0.70
CA ILE A 51 6.40 5.55 1.12
C ILE A 51 5.17 4.90 0.50
N THR A 52 4.01 5.56 0.57
CA THR A 52 2.75 5.05 0.01
C THR A 52 2.90 4.85 -1.50
N LEU A 53 3.40 5.86 -2.21
CA LEU A 53 3.59 5.83 -3.66
C LEU A 53 4.64 4.80 -4.07
N GLY A 54 5.70 4.62 -3.28
CA GLY A 54 6.70 3.57 -3.47
C GLY A 54 6.12 2.16 -3.38
N VAL A 55 5.27 1.90 -2.39
CA VAL A 55 4.57 0.60 -2.26
C VAL A 55 3.63 0.35 -3.44
N PHE A 56 2.86 1.36 -3.85
CA PHE A 56 1.98 1.24 -5.03
C PHE A 56 2.77 1.04 -6.32
N ALA A 57 3.88 1.76 -6.50
CA ALA A 57 4.75 1.60 -7.66
C ALA A 57 5.37 0.19 -7.71
N LEU A 58 5.82 -0.34 -6.57
CA LEU A 58 6.34 -1.70 -6.47
C LEU A 58 5.27 -2.73 -6.85
N LEU A 59 4.07 -2.60 -6.29
CA LEU A 59 2.93 -3.46 -6.66
C LEU A 59 2.58 -3.36 -8.13
N PHE A 60 2.62 -2.16 -8.70
CA PHE A 60 2.35 -1.94 -10.12
C PHE A 60 3.38 -2.65 -11.00
N VAL A 61 4.68 -2.51 -10.70
CA VAL A 61 5.75 -3.19 -11.44
C VAL A 61 5.64 -4.70 -11.29
N LEU A 62 5.40 -5.21 -10.08
CA LEU A 62 5.18 -6.64 -9.85
C LEU A 62 3.96 -7.16 -10.60
N GLY A 63 2.88 -6.37 -10.63
CA GLY A 63 1.68 -6.67 -11.41
C GLY A 63 1.95 -6.72 -12.91
N LEU A 64 2.76 -5.80 -13.46
CA LEU A 64 3.17 -5.83 -14.86
C LEU A 64 4.02 -7.05 -15.20
N VAL A 65 4.93 -7.45 -14.30
CA VAL A 65 5.73 -8.67 -14.45
C VAL A 65 4.82 -9.90 -14.40
N ALA A 66 3.91 -9.96 -13.43
CA ALA A 66 2.93 -11.04 -13.30
C ALA A 66 2.02 -11.14 -14.53
N ALA A 67 1.62 -10.01 -15.12
CA ALA A 67 0.81 -9.97 -16.32
C ALA A 67 1.50 -10.58 -17.55
N GLN A 68 2.84 -10.61 -17.61
CA GLN A 68 3.57 -11.32 -18.67
C GLN A 68 3.31 -12.83 -18.65
N PHE A 69 2.98 -13.39 -17.49
CA PHE A 69 2.59 -14.80 -17.32
C PHE A 69 1.07 -15.03 -17.51
N GLY A 70 0.35 -14.00 -17.98
CA GLY A 70 -1.10 -14.04 -18.19
C GLY A 70 -1.92 -14.17 -16.90
N TRP A 71 -3.09 -14.79 -17.02
CA TRP A 71 -4.05 -14.96 -15.93
C TRP A 71 -3.49 -15.70 -14.70
N VAL A 72 -2.62 -16.70 -14.91
CA VAL A 72 -1.99 -17.46 -13.81
C VAL A 72 -1.06 -16.56 -13.00
N GLY A 73 -0.21 -15.77 -13.65
CA GLY A 73 0.65 -14.82 -12.95
C GLY A 73 -0.15 -13.81 -12.15
N MET A 74 -1.24 -13.30 -12.73
CA MET A 74 -2.14 -12.36 -12.06
C MET A 74 -2.80 -12.97 -10.81
N LEU A 75 -3.23 -14.24 -10.87
CA LEU A 75 -3.80 -14.98 -9.74
C LEU A 75 -2.77 -15.20 -8.63
N VAL A 76 -1.55 -15.61 -8.98
CA VAL A 76 -0.46 -15.82 -8.00
C VAL A 76 -0.09 -14.51 -7.33
N PHE A 77 0.01 -13.41 -8.09
CA PHE A 77 0.26 -12.08 -7.55
C PHE A 77 -0.84 -11.66 -6.56
N TRP A 78 -2.11 -11.87 -6.91
CA TRP A 78 -3.23 -11.58 -6.02
C TRP A 78 -3.17 -12.40 -4.72
N LEU A 79 -2.92 -13.71 -4.83
CA LEU A 79 -2.77 -14.58 -3.67
C LEU A 79 -1.60 -14.15 -2.77
N ALA A 80 -0.47 -13.80 -3.36
CA ALA A 80 0.70 -13.31 -2.62
C ALA A 80 0.35 -12.04 -1.82
N VAL A 81 -0.36 -11.09 -2.44
CA VAL A 81 -0.81 -9.87 -1.74
C VAL A 81 -1.75 -10.19 -0.59
N ILE A 82 -2.70 -11.12 -0.78
CA ILE A 82 -3.62 -11.54 0.29
C ILE A 82 -2.85 -12.18 1.46
N VAL A 83 -1.94 -13.11 1.16
CA VAL A 83 -1.12 -13.81 2.16
C VAL A 83 -0.19 -12.86 2.90
N ILE A 84 0.33 -11.84 2.21
CA ILE A 84 1.14 -10.80 2.84
C ILE A 84 0.29 -9.99 3.82
N VAL A 85 -0.90 -9.55 3.42
CA VAL A 85 -1.72 -8.64 4.24
C VAL A 85 -2.42 -9.34 5.41
N ASN A 86 -2.61 -10.66 5.35
CA ASN A 86 -3.36 -11.46 6.33
C ASN A 86 -2.48 -12.15 7.38
#